data_AF-A0A9X6WFX3-F1
#
_entry.id   AF-A0A9X6WFX3-F1
#
_cell.length_a   1.000
_cell.length_b   1.000
_cell.length_c   1.000
_cell.angle_alpha   90.00
_cell.angle_beta   90.00
_cell.angle_gamma   90.00
#
_symmetry.space_group_name_H-M   'P 1'
#
loop_
_entity.id
_entity.type
_entity.pdbx_description
1 polymer ?
#
loop_
_entity_poly.entity_id
_entity_poly.type
_entity_poly.pdbx_seq_one_letter_code
_entity_poly.pdbx_strand_id
1 'polypeptide(L)'
;MKLLKQPTNSYICGQTCVSMITGIPLSGVIKEIGHKNSTYTRELISAMKKFNIKCADKHIEVESNSTYILPNVAIIQIRNKRKGHYVIHNNGKFFDPYGKIYTSEEELFKTCEGYAIKYIIEVDIPGTILTDEEVKLINESVDKQVKHHVVECVNCGHKYKKQRKSKLITQIERYWCHKCGQKLGKLEYKGYM
;
A
#
# COMPACT_ATOMS: atom_id res chain seq x y z
N MET A 1 -6.08 19.78 -2.24
CA MET A 1 -6.38 19.13 -0.95
C MET A 1 -6.33 20.15 0.18
N LYS A 2 -7.23 20.07 1.18
CA LYS A 2 -7.26 20.94 2.36
C LYS A 2 -6.70 20.19 3.57
N LEU A 3 -5.82 20.83 4.35
CA LEU A 3 -5.26 20.26 5.56
C LEU A 3 -6.32 20.11 6.66
N LEU A 4 -6.42 18.91 7.22
CA LEU A 4 -7.22 18.62 8.41
C LEU A 4 -6.30 18.19 9.54
N LYS A 5 -6.35 18.91 10.65
CA LYS A 5 -5.59 18.57 11.86
C LYS A 5 -6.36 17.55 12.69
N GLN A 6 -5.70 16.47 13.10
CA GLN A 6 -6.28 15.54 14.06
C GLN A 6 -6.38 16.18 15.45
N PRO A 7 -7.30 15.72 16.32
CA PRO A 7 -7.37 16.17 17.70
C PRO A 7 -6.05 15.96 18.45
N THR A 8 -5.69 16.87 19.33
CA THR A 8 -4.50 16.74 20.19
C THR A 8 -4.57 15.44 21.01
N ASN A 9 -3.42 14.77 21.21
CA ASN A 9 -3.30 13.52 21.98
C ASN A 9 -4.20 12.37 21.46
N SER A 10 -4.42 12.31 20.15
CA SER A 10 -5.15 11.21 19.51
C SER A 10 -4.24 10.33 18.65
N TYR A 11 -4.71 9.14 18.32
CA TYR A 11 -3.98 8.16 17.51
C TYR A 11 -4.59 7.97 16.11
N ILE A 12 -5.34 8.96 15.64
CA ILE A 12 -6.24 8.80 14.48
C ILE A 12 -5.67 9.39 13.18
N CYS A 13 -4.34 9.55 13.06
CA CYS A 13 -3.69 10.15 11.88
C CYS A 13 -4.13 9.48 10.57
N GLY A 14 -4.20 8.14 10.52
CA GLY A 14 -4.66 7.43 9.33
C GLY A 14 -6.14 7.70 8.97
N GLN A 15 -7.00 7.86 9.98
CA GLN A 15 -8.42 8.20 9.79
C GLN A 15 -8.57 9.65 9.30
N THR A 16 -7.75 10.55 9.83
CA THR A 16 -7.65 11.93 9.36
C THR A 16 -7.17 11.99 7.90
N CYS A 17 -6.23 11.12 7.49
CA CYS A 17 -5.84 11.00 6.09
C CYS A 17 -7.01 10.58 5.18
N VAL A 18 -7.76 9.55 5.56
CA VAL A 18 -8.94 9.11 4.79
C VAL A 18 -9.98 10.23 4.69
N SER A 19 -10.21 10.99 5.76
CA SER A 19 -11.11 12.15 5.75
C SER A 19 -10.64 13.25 4.79
N MET A 20 -9.33 13.59 4.79
CA MET A 20 -8.76 14.57 3.86
C MET A 20 -8.88 14.16 2.38
N ILE A 21 -8.76 12.86 2.10
CA ILE A 21 -8.84 12.30 0.75
C ILE A 21 -10.29 12.22 0.26
N THR A 22 -11.18 11.69 1.09
CA THR A 22 -12.58 11.42 0.72
C THR A 22 -13.48 12.65 0.81
N GLY A 23 -13.08 13.66 1.59
CA GLY A 23 -13.96 14.78 1.96
C GLY A 23 -15.03 14.40 2.99
N ILE A 24 -15.08 13.15 3.45
CA ILE A 24 -16.05 12.69 4.45
C ILE A 24 -15.66 13.23 5.83
N PRO A 25 -16.62 13.70 6.65
CA PRO A 25 -16.32 14.15 8.00
C PRO A 25 -15.58 13.09 8.82
N LEU A 26 -14.60 13.51 9.63
CA LEU A 26 -13.78 12.62 10.43
C LEU A 26 -14.60 11.67 11.34
N SER A 27 -15.73 12.14 11.88
CA SER A 27 -16.68 11.31 12.63
C SER A 27 -17.28 10.17 11.80
N GLY A 28 -17.60 10.43 10.53
CA GLY A 28 -18.07 9.42 9.58
C GLY A 28 -16.99 8.38 9.27
N VAL A 29 -15.75 8.82 9.08
CA VAL A 29 -14.60 7.92 8.86
C VAL A 29 -14.32 7.05 10.09
N ILE A 30 -14.36 7.63 11.30
CA ILE A 30 -14.21 6.88 12.56
C ILE A 30 -15.30 5.82 12.69
N LYS A 31 -16.55 6.16 12.36
CA LYS A 31 -17.67 5.23 12.40
C LYS A 31 -17.48 4.07 11.41
N GLU A 32 -17.00 4.35 10.21
CA GLU A 32 -16.75 3.34 9.18
C GLU A 32 -15.60 2.38 9.57
N ILE A 33 -14.53 2.92 10.15
CA ILE A 33 -13.40 2.12 10.64
C ILE A 33 -13.77 1.37 11.93
N GLY A 34 -14.69 1.91 12.72
CA GLY A 34 -15.28 1.25 13.90
C GLY A 34 -14.55 1.50 15.23
N HIS A 35 -13.49 2.32 15.25
CA HIS A 35 -12.77 2.66 16.49
C HIS A 35 -12.03 4.00 16.40
N LYS A 36 -11.54 4.53 17.53
CA LYS A 36 -10.78 5.80 17.64
C LYS A 36 -9.33 5.57 18.11
N ASN A 37 -8.66 4.60 17.50
CA ASN A 37 -7.28 4.20 17.82
C ASN A 37 -6.39 4.25 16.57
N SER A 38 -5.10 3.94 16.72
CA SER A 38 -4.19 3.72 15.60
C SER A 38 -4.75 2.72 14.60
N THR A 39 -4.59 3.01 13.30
CA THR A 39 -5.10 2.17 12.23
C THR A 39 -4.01 1.39 11.51
N TYR A 40 -4.36 0.19 11.06
CA TYR A 40 -3.59 -0.60 10.13
C TYR A 40 -3.91 -0.20 8.68
N THR A 41 -2.95 -0.37 7.77
CA THR A 41 -3.12 -0.07 6.34
C THR A 41 -4.36 -0.74 5.74
N ARG A 42 -4.63 -2.00 6.12
CA ARG A 42 -5.80 -2.76 5.65
C ARG A 42 -7.13 -2.10 6.02
N GLU A 43 -7.20 -1.41 7.16
CA GLU A 43 -8.40 -0.71 7.61
C GLU A 43 -8.61 0.56 6.78
N LEU A 44 -7.52 1.27 6.45
CA LEU A 44 -7.58 2.42 5.56
C LEU A 44 -8.04 2.02 4.14
N ILE A 45 -7.46 0.94 3.59
CA ILE A 45 -7.86 0.38 2.28
C ILE A 45 -9.32 -0.04 2.31
N SER A 46 -9.75 -0.76 3.35
CA SER A 46 -11.14 -1.19 3.48
C SER A 46 -12.09 -0.01 3.55
N ALA A 47 -11.76 1.03 4.32
CA ALA A 47 -12.59 2.23 4.43
C ALA A 47 -12.67 2.99 3.10
N MET A 48 -11.53 3.22 2.44
CA MET A 48 -11.49 3.86 1.12
C MET A 48 -12.34 3.12 0.09
N LYS A 49 -12.24 1.79 0.02
CA LYS A 49 -13.08 0.97 -0.87
C LYS A 49 -14.57 1.10 -0.58
N LYS A 50 -14.97 1.11 0.70
CA LYS A 50 -16.37 1.30 1.08
C LYS A 50 -16.90 2.70 0.75
N PHE A 51 -16.02 3.69 0.71
CA PHE A 51 -16.31 5.04 0.21
C PHE A 51 -16.20 5.16 -1.32
N ASN A 52 -16.10 4.05 -2.05
CA ASN A 52 -15.93 4.01 -3.51
C ASN A 52 -14.69 4.77 -4.02
N ILE A 53 -13.66 4.90 -3.17
CA ILE A 53 -12.36 5.41 -3.55
C ILE A 53 -11.51 4.23 -4.04
N LYS A 54 -11.10 4.30 -5.30
CA LYS A 54 -10.17 3.34 -5.88
C LYS A 54 -8.81 3.53 -5.22
N CYS A 55 -8.23 2.43 -4.75
CA CYS A 55 -6.93 2.47 -4.11
C CYS A 55 -6.19 1.15 -4.25
N ALA A 56 -4.87 1.17 -4.06
CA ALA A 56 -4.07 -0.04 -4.08
C ALA A 56 -4.53 -1.05 -3.02
N ASP A 57 -4.59 -2.34 -3.39
CA ASP A 57 -5.01 -3.44 -2.49
C ASP A 57 -4.04 -3.70 -1.33
N LYS A 58 -2.81 -3.23 -1.48
CA LYS A 58 -1.74 -3.42 -0.52
C LYS A 58 -0.79 -2.23 -0.58
N HIS A 59 -0.10 -2.01 0.52
CA HIS A 59 1.03 -1.10 0.48
C HIS A 59 2.16 -1.67 -0.38
N ILE A 60 2.87 -0.78 -1.05
CA ILE A 60 4.18 -1.06 -1.65
C ILE A 60 5.21 -0.58 -0.64
N GLU A 61 6.19 -1.41 -0.30
CA GLU A 61 7.35 -1.07 0.51
C GLU A 61 8.47 -0.57 -0.42
N VAL A 62 8.97 0.64 -0.18
CA VAL A 62 10.06 1.25 -0.94
C VAL A 62 11.31 1.35 -0.07
N GLU A 63 12.41 0.79 -0.57
CA GLU A 63 13.72 0.89 0.07
C GLU A 63 14.27 2.32 -0.05
N SER A 64 14.98 2.79 0.98
CA SER A 64 15.50 4.16 1.10
C SER A 64 16.40 4.62 -0.04
N ASN A 65 17.00 3.69 -0.79
CA ASN A 65 17.94 3.96 -1.88
C ASN A 65 17.40 3.62 -3.27
N SER A 66 16.11 3.28 -3.37
CA SER A 66 15.48 2.95 -4.66
C SER A 66 14.88 4.19 -5.33
N THR A 67 15.11 4.32 -6.64
CA THR A 67 14.46 5.37 -7.44
C THR A 67 12.99 5.00 -7.57
N TYR A 68 12.12 5.74 -6.87
CA TYR A 68 10.69 5.51 -6.88
C TYR A 68 9.96 6.84 -7.11
N ILE A 69 8.98 6.81 -8.03
CA ILE A 69 8.15 7.96 -8.36
C ILE A 69 6.88 7.88 -7.54
N LEU A 70 6.66 8.86 -6.65
CA LEU A 70 5.41 8.96 -5.89
C LEU A 70 4.21 9.18 -6.82
N PRO A 71 3.11 8.44 -6.64
CA PRO A 71 1.85 8.72 -7.33
C PRO A 71 1.36 10.13 -7.01
N ASN A 72 0.57 10.73 -7.91
CA ASN A 72 -0.01 12.06 -7.71
C ASN A 72 -0.67 12.22 -6.35
N VAL A 73 -1.40 11.19 -5.89
CA VAL A 73 -1.94 11.10 -4.54
C VAL A 73 -1.55 9.77 -3.90
N ALA A 74 -1.00 9.83 -2.69
CA ALA A 74 -0.73 8.65 -1.90
C ALA A 74 -0.87 8.88 -0.41
N ILE A 75 -1.38 7.88 0.32
CA ILE A 75 -1.14 7.80 1.77
C ILE A 75 0.23 7.17 1.96
N ILE A 76 1.11 7.86 2.70
CA ILE A 76 2.45 7.40 3.06
C ILE A 76 2.46 7.09 4.55
N GLN A 77 2.90 5.89 4.92
CA GLN A 77 3.25 5.61 6.31
C GLN A 77 4.75 5.85 6.52
N ILE A 78 5.06 6.70 7.49
CA ILE A 78 6.40 6.95 8.01
C ILE A 78 6.58 6.09 9.26
N ARG A 79 7.65 5.32 9.35
CA ARG A 79 7.99 4.54 10.55
C ARG A 79 9.29 5.05 11.16
N ASN A 80 9.29 5.20 12.48
CA ASN A 80 10.51 5.28 13.26
C ASN A 80 10.59 4.07 14.21
N LYS A 81 11.68 3.94 14.98
CA LYS A 81 11.91 2.80 15.88
C LYS A 81 10.81 2.58 16.93
N ARG A 82 9.91 3.54 17.14
CA ARG A 82 8.91 3.51 18.23
C ARG A 82 7.46 3.59 17.74
N LYS A 83 7.18 4.25 16.61
CA LYS A 83 5.82 4.57 16.15
C LYS A 83 5.72 4.66 14.62
N GLY A 84 4.54 4.33 14.10
CA GLY A 84 4.14 4.61 12.72
C GLY A 84 3.24 5.85 12.66
N HIS A 85 3.39 6.65 11.61
CA HIS A 85 2.62 7.86 11.34
C HIS A 85 2.16 7.87 9.89
N TYR A 86 0.97 8.40 9.60
CA TYR A 86 0.47 8.53 8.23
C TYR A 86 0.44 9.99 7.80
N VAL A 87 0.88 10.24 6.57
CA VAL A 87 0.79 11.53 5.87
C VAL A 87 0.23 11.32 4.47
N ILE A 88 -0.24 12.37 3.82
CA ILE A 88 -0.68 12.30 2.42
C ILE A 88 0.33 13.02 1.54
N HIS A 89 0.80 12.36 0.48
CA HIS A 89 1.38 13.03 -0.67
C HIS A 89 0.28 13.44 -1.65
N ASN A 90 0.30 14.69 -2.11
CA ASN A 90 -0.59 15.21 -3.14
C ASN A 90 0.18 16.23 -4.01
N ASN A 91 0.54 15.82 -5.23
CA ASN A 91 1.25 16.61 -6.24
C ASN A 91 2.49 17.35 -5.69
N GLY A 92 3.41 16.61 -5.06
CA GLY A 92 4.67 17.13 -4.52
C GLY A 92 4.57 17.77 -3.14
N LYS A 93 3.38 17.90 -2.56
CA LYS A 93 3.17 18.40 -1.19
C LYS A 93 2.78 17.28 -0.25
N PHE A 94 3.19 17.40 1.02
CA PHE A 94 2.89 16.41 2.05
C PHE A 94 2.02 17.03 3.15
N PHE A 95 0.86 16.43 3.40
CA PHE A 95 -0.12 16.90 4.39
C PHE A 95 -0.06 16.00 5.61
N ASP A 96 0.39 16.56 6.73
CA ASP A 96 0.52 15.86 8.00
C ASP A 96 -0.69 16.16 8.90
N PRO A 97 -1.43 15.13 9.36
CA PRO A 97 -2.50 15.25 10.34
C PRO A 97 -2.14 16.03 11.62
N TYR A 98 -0.86 16.24 11.95
CA TYR A 98 -0.44 17.15 13.03
C TYR A 98 -0.57 18.64 12.71
N GLY A 99 -1.04 18.99 11.51
CA GLY A 99 -1.31 20.36 11.10
C GLY A 99 -0.12 21.03 10.42
N LYS A 100 0.74 20.25 9.75
CA LYS A 100 1.87 20.75 8.97
C LYS A 100 1.74 20.36 7.50
N ILE A 101 2.30 21.20 6.62
CA ILE A 101 2.45 20.89 5.20
C ILE A 101 3.95 20.99 4.89
N TYR A 102 4.48 19.97 4.24
CA TYR A 102 5.86 19.95 3.76
C TYR A 102 5.89 20.05 2.24
N THR A 103 6.93 20.65 1.68
CA THR A 103 7.08 20.85 0.22
C THR A 103 8.09 19.91 -0.40
N SER A 104 8.78 19.08 0.40
CA SER A 104 9.68 18.04 -0.07
C SER A 104 9.71 16.82 0.84
N GLU A 105 10.13 15.68 0.29
CA GLU A 105 10.37 14.46 1.08
C GLU A 105 11.46 14.67 2.14
N GLU A 106 12.51 15.42 1.80
CA GLU A 106 13.63 15.72 2.69
C GLU A 106 13.16 16.48 3.95
N GLU A 107 12.33 17.51 3.76
CA GLU A 107 11.76 18.31 4.85
C GLU A 107 10.89 17.46 5.78
N LEU A 108 10.04 16.62 5.19
CA LEU A 108 9.19 15.67 5.91
C LEU A 108 10.04 14.70 6.75
N PHE A 109 11.00 14.01 6.13
CA PHE A 109 11.78 12.97 6.81
C PHE A 109 12.71 13.52 7.88
N LYS A 110 13.29 14.71 7.67
CA LYS A 110 14.09 15.41 8.70
C LYS A 110 13.26 15.70 9.95
N THR A 111 12.00 16.08 9.78
CA THR A 111 11.10 16.46 10.87
C THR A 111 10.54 15.26 11.63
N CYS A 112 10.38 14.11 10.96
CA CYS A 112 9.76 12.92 11.56
C CYS A 112 10.73 11.98 12.31
N GLU A 113 12.03 12.31 12.40
CA GLU A 113 13.06 11.50 13.08
C GLU A 113 13.00 9.99 12.75
N GLY A 114 12.79 9.64 11.47
CA GLY A 114 12.52 8.27 11.03
C GLY A 114 13.21 7.91 9.72
N TYR A 115 13.60 6.64 9.58
CA TYR A 115 14.06 6.07 8.31
C TYR A 115 12.84 5.62 7.52
N ALA A 116 12.60 6.23 6.36
CA ALA A 116 11.43 5.96 5.54
C ALA A 116 11.46 4.54 4.99
N ILE A 117 10.42 3.76 5.30
CA ILE A 117 9.95 2.68 4.46
C ILE A 117 8.60 3.14 3.94
N LYS A 118 8.56 3.58 2.68
CA LYS A 118 7.38 4.20 2.08
C LYS A 118 6.35 3.11 1.88
N TYR A 119 5.20 3.20 2.57
CA TYR A 119 4.02 2.41 2.28
C TYR A 119 3.03 3.29 1.55
N ILE A 120 2.84 3.03 0.27
CA ILE A 120 2.05 3.86 -0.63
C ILE A 120 0.73 3.15 -0.85
N ILE A 121 -0.35 3.76 -0.40
CA ILE A 121 -1.66 3.46 -0.97
C ILE A 121 -1.86 4.51 -2.05
N GLU A 122 -1.69 4.11 -3.31
CA GLU A 122 -2.13 4.92 -4.44
C GLU A 122 -3.63 5.09 -4.31
N VAL A 123 -4.09 6.33 -4.45
CA VAL A 123 -5.50 6.67 -4.33
C VAL A 123 -5.94 7.37 -5.61
N ASP A 124 -6.88 6.76 -6.30
CA ASP A 124 -7.65 7.39 -7.36
C ASP A 124 -8.84 8.08 -6.69
N ILE A 125 -8.74 9.41 -6.58
CA ILE A 125 -9.75 10.26 -5.95
C ILE A 125 -10.79 10.64 -7.03
N PRO A 126 -12.05 10.20 -6.90
CA PRO A 126 -13.14 10.79 -7.67
C PRO A 126 -13.36 12.23 -7.19
N GLY A 127 -13.25 13.21 -8.11
CA GLY A 127 -13.55 14.63 -7.82
C GLY A 127 -12.40 15.62 -8.01
N THR A 128 -11.21 15.15 -8.39
CA THR A 128 -10.20 15.99 -9.07
C THR A 128 -10.09 15.51 -10.51
N ILE A 129 -10.63 16.29 -11.44
CA ILE A 129 -10.91 15.90 -12.83
C ILE A 129 -9.62 15.37 -13.50
N LEU A 130 -9.62 14.07 -13.83
CA LEU A 130 -8.76 13.48 -14.85
C LEU A 130 -9.54 13.45 -16.16
N THR A 131 -8.88 13.72 -17.27
CA THR A 131 -9.47 13.64 -18.61
C THR A 131 -9.73 12.18 -19.00
N ASP A 132 -10.71 11.93 -19.87
CA ASP A 132 -11.03 10.57 -20.36
C ASP A 132 -9.82 9.86 -21.00
N GLU A 133 -8.87 10.65 -21.51
CA GLU A 133 -7.63 10.20 -22.12
C GLU A 133 -6.59 9.72 -21.09
N GLU A 134 -6.51 10.38 -19.92
CA GLU A 134 -5.67 9.95 -18.79
C GLU A 134 -6.23 8.69 -18.14
N VAL A 135 -7.56 8.58 -18.03
CA VAL A 135 -8.24 7.35 -17.56
C VAL A 135 -7.95 6.19 -18.52
N LYS A 136 -7.94 6.43 -19.83
CA LYS A 136 -7.63 5.42 -20.84
C LYS A 136 -6.17 4.95 -20.78
N LEU A 137 -5.21 5.86 -20.66
CA LEU A 137 -3.78 5.54 -20.53
C LEU A 137 -3.46 4.74 -19.25
N ILE A 138 -4.12 5.06 -18.14
CA ILE A 138 -3.99 4.30 -16.89
C ILE A 138 -4.53 2.89 -17.08
N ASN A 139 -5.72 2.73 -17.68
CA ASN A 139 -6.31 1.41 -17.93
C ASN A 139 -5.46 0.56 -18.89
N GLU A 140 -4.86 1.17 -19.91
CA GLU A 140 -3.92 0.50 -20.84
C GLU A 140 -2.59 0.08 -20.15
N SER A 141 -2.18 0.76 -19.08
CA SER A 141 -0.96 0.44 -18.33
C SER A 141 -1.12 -0.72 -17.32
N VAL A 142 -2.35 -1.02 -16.92
CA VAL A 142 -2.68 -2.04 -15.90
C VAL A 142 -2.82 -3.45 -16.49
N ASP A 143 -2.95 -3.58 -17.81
CA ASP A 143 -3.15 -4.86 -18.50
C ASP A 143 -1.87 -5.71 -18.70
N LYS A 144 -0.89 -5.58 -17.79
CA LYS A 144 0.27 -6.48 -17.75
C LYS A 144 -0.02 -7.67 -16.84
N GLN A 145 -0.37 -8.79 -17.46
CA GLN A 145 -0.53 -10.12 -16.86
C GLN A 145 0.43 -10.38 -15.68
N VAL A 146 -0.12 -10.62 -14.50
CA VAL A 146 0.66 -11.00 -13.31
C VAL A 146 1.12 -12.45 -13.46
N LYS A 147 2.38 -12.64 -13.87
CA LYS A 147 3.03 -13.95 -13.94
C LYS A 147 3.11 -14.58 -12.54
N HIS A 148 2.44 -15.72 -12.35
CA HIS A 148 2.56 -16.52 -11.13
C HIS A 148 3.66 -17.58 -11.29
N HIS A 149 4.46 -17.76 -10.25
CA HIS A 149 5.36 -18.88 -10.09
C HIS A 149 4.65 -20.00 -9.33
N VAL A 150 4.68 -21.23 -9.85
CA VAL A 150 4.04 -22.39 -9.23
C VAL A 150 5.10 -23.45 -8.93
N VAL A 151 5.08 -23.97 -7.70
CA VAL A 151 5.91 -25.08 -7.23
C VAL A 151 5.00 -26.25 -6.89
N GLU A 152 5.32 -27.47 -7.32
CA GLU A 152 4.50 -28.65 -7.05
C GLU A 152 5.28 -29.69 -6.26
N CYS A 153 4.59 -30.37 -5.33
CA CYS A 153 5.13 -31.53 -4.67
C CYS A 153 5.17 -32.71 -5.64
N VAL A 154 6.35 -33.26 -5.88
CA VAL A 154 6.57 -34.41 -6.78
C VAL A 154 5.80 -35.67 -6.40
N ASN A 155 5.39 -35.78 -5.13
CA ASN A 155 4.74 -36.98 -4.61
C ASN A 155 3.22 -36.86 -4.56
N CYS A 156 2.68 -35.72 -4.08
CA CYS A 156 1.23 -35.57 -3.86
C CYS A 156 0.55 -34.55 -4.78
N GLY A 157 1.30 -33.94 -5.71
CA GLY A 157 0.78 -32.96 -6.67
C GLY A 157 0.32 -31.64 -6.06
N HIS A 158 0.59 -31.41 -4.77
CA HIS A 158 0.17 -30.18 -4.09
C HIS A 158 0.95 -28.97 -4.62
N LYS A 159 0.22 -27.92 -5.01
CA LYS A 159 0.74 -26.73 -5.70
C LYS A 159 0.82 -25.51 -4.78
N TYR A 160 1.98 -24.86 -4.78
CA TYR A 160 2.26 -23.59 -4.11
C TYR A 160 2.37 -22.48 -5.15
N LYS A 161 1.41 -21.55 -5.16
CA LYS A 161 1.42 -20.38 -6.07
C LYS A 161 2.05 -19.17 -5.38
N LYS A 162 2.91 -18.44 -6.10
CA LYS A 162 3.55 -17.21 -5.61
C LYS A 162 3.61 -16.18 -6.73
N GLN A 163 3.32 -14.92 -6.38
CA GLN A 163 3.39 -13.80 -7.33
C GLN A 163 4.81 -13.26 -7.54
N ARG A 164 5.77 -13.68 -6.71
CA ARG A 164 7.17 -13.22 -6.75
C ARG A 164 8.12 -14.40 -6.60
N LYS A 165 9.30 -14.31 -7.22
CA LYS A 165 10.37 -15.31 -7.10
C LYS A 165 10.92 -15.29 -5.67
N SER A 166 10.61 -16.33 -4.90
CA SER A 166 10.95 -16.49 -3.48
C SER A 166 11.94 -17.63 -3.27
N LYS A 167 12.49 -17.79 -2.04
CA LYS A 167 13.37 -18.92 -1.71
C LYS A 167 12.74 -20.29 -1.96
N LEU A 168 11.41 -20.41 -1.78
CA LEU A 168 10.65 -21.61 -2.15
C LEU A 168 10.79 -21.98 -3.65
N ILE A 169 11.02 -20.98 -4.50
CA ILE A 169 11.16 -21.12 -5.96
C ILE A 169 12.62 -21.25 -6.37
N THR A 170 13.54 -20.55 -5.69
CA THR A 170 14.97 -20.52 -6.05
C THR A 170 15.82 -21.57 -5.36
N GLN A 171 15.35 -22.12 -4.24
CA GLN A 171 16.04 -23.12 -3.41
C GLN A 171 15.08 -24.25 -3.05
N ILE A 172 14.28 -24.69 -4.03
CA ILE A 172 13.18 -25.64 -3.85
C ILE A 172 13.61 -26.95 -3.18
N GLU A 173 14.84 -27.38 -3.44
CA GLU A 173 15.47 -28.57 -2.88
C GLU A 173 15.59 -28.56 -1.35
N ARG A 174 15.46 -27.37 -0.73
CA ARG A 174 15.49 -27.15 0.72
C ARG A 174 14.13 -27.18 1.39
N TYR A 175 13.06 -27.44 0.64
CA TYR A 175 11.70 -27.37 1.14
C TYR A 175 10.96 -28.70 1.01
N TRP A 176 10.12 -28.98 2.00
CA TRP A 176 9.27 -30.16 2.07
C TRP A 176 7.80 -29.74 1.99
N CYS A 177 7.01 -30.60 1.36
CA CYS A 177 5.57 -30.45 1.27
C CYS A 177 4.95 -30.60 2.65
N HIS A 178 4.22 -29.59 3.09
CA HIS A 178 3.53 -29.65 4.37
C HIS A 178 2.46 -30.76 4.42
N LYS A 179 1.92 -31.16 3.25
CA LYS A 179 0.81 -32.11 3.16
C LYS A 179 1.28 -33.56 3.30
N CYS A 180 2.41 -33.91 2.70
CA CYS A 180 2.89 -35.30 2.67
C CYS A 180 4.31 -35.48 3.23
N GLY A 181 4.95 -34.43 3.72
CA GLY A 181 6.29 -34.46 4.32
C GLY A 181 7.45 -34.73 3.34
N GLN A 182 7.17 -34.86 2.04
CA GLN A 182 8.17 -35.19 1.02
C GLN A 182 8.75 -33.94 0.36
N LYS A 183 9.95 -34.04 -0.23
CA LYS A 183 10.62 -32.90 -0.88
C LYS A 183 9.77 -32.30 -2.01
N LEU A 184 9.86 -30.98 -2.19
CA LEU A 184 9.28 -30.28 -3.33
C LEU A 184 10.19 -30.43 -4.56
N GLY A 185 9.60 -30.44 -5.76
CA GLY A 185 10.36 -30.52 -7.01
C GLY A 185 9.98 -29.42 -8.00
N LYS A 186 10.94 -29.08 -8.84
CA LYS A 186 10.82 -27.94 -9.76
C LYS A 186 9.96 -28.36 -10.95
N LEU A 187 8.82 -27.71 -11.14
CA LEU A 187 8.12 -27.76 -12.42
C LEU A 187 8.78 -26.78 -13.37
N GLU A 188 9.14 -27.26 -14.56
CA GLU A 188 9.57 -26.36 -15.63
C GLU A 188 8.43 -25.45 -16.07
N TYR A 189 8.77 -24.18 -16.19
CA TYR A 189 7.84 -23.09 -16.44
C TYR A 189 7.32 -23.17 -17.88
N LYS A 190 6.20 -23.84 -18.10
CA LYS A 190 5.41 -23.65 -19.33
C LYS A 190 4.41 -22.52 -19.07
N GLY A 191 4.86 -21.29 -19.28
CA GLY A 191 3.97 -20.14 -19.30
C GLY A 191 3.00 -20.29 -20.48
N TYR A 192 1.70 -20.39 -20.21
CA TYR A 192 0.67 -20.20 -21.22
C TYR A 192 -0.04 -18.87 -20.98
N MET A 193 -0.33 -18.24 -22.12
CA MET A 193 -0.98 -16.95 -22.36
C MET A 193 -2.25 -16.72 -21.55
#